data_AF-A0A7L2LN95-F1
#
_entry.id   AF-A0A7L2LN95-F1
#
_cell.length_a   1.000
_cell.length_b   1.000
_cell.length_c   1.000
_cell.angle_alpha   90.00
_cell.angle_beta   90.00
_cell.angle_gamma   90.00
#
_symmetry.space_group_name_H-M   'P 1'
#
loop_
_entity.id
_entity.type
_entity.pdbx_description
1 polymer ?
#
loop_
_entity_poly.entity_id
_entity_poly.type
_entity_poly.pdbx_seq_one_letter_code
_entity_poly.pdbx_strand_id
1 'polypeptide(L)'
;QICLSLVKLLFYLAHSPLGSIVLLDFQPRQFVMVDGNLKVTDMDDASTEELSCKEDNDCTLDFPTKSFPLKCSVAGKCEGINEKKNLFNAYRYFFTYLLPHSAPPALRPLLSDILNATGDLRYGINETLRAFEKVLHLYKSGLYLQKRPLLLKDYISLKGFRTVEGEDYKCWPSYSHLGCLLSIHSAEEAAAICNSQLRCQSFIITQHRTWTGRPLASFQSSWTDLIPDTNAVVYIKRSASSGERL
;
A
#
# COMPACT_ATOMS: atom_id res chain seq x y z
N GLN A 1 0.12 -1.64 -3.52
CA GLN A 1 0.00 -2.14 -4.90
C GLN A 1 -0.52 -3.57 -4.90
N ILE A 2 0.25 -4.53 -4.36
CA ILE A 2 -0.07 -5.96 -4.34
C ILE A 2 -1.50 -6.23 -3.83
N CYS A 3 -1.85 -5.78 -2.62
CA CYS A 3 -3.19 -6.03 -2.05
C CYS A 3 -4.32 -5.46 -2.90
N LEU A 4 -4.18 -4.22 -3.41
CA LEU A 4 -5.19 -3.64 -4.30
C LEU A 4 -5.30 -4.42 -5.62
N SER A 5 -4.18 -4.88 -6.17
CA SER A 5 -4.21 -5.69 -7.40
C SER A 5 -4.87 -7.05 -7.18
N LEU A 6 -4.61 -7.68 -6.03
CA LEU A 6 -5.29 -8.91 -5.63
C LEU A 6 -6.79 -8.69 -5.51
N VAL A 7 -7.22 -7.62 -4.83
CA VAL A 7 -8.65 -7.30 -4.69
C VAL A 7 -9.32 -7.04 -6.03
N LYS A 8 -8.66 -6.35 -6.97
CA LYS A 8 -9.17 -6.16 -8.34
C LYS A 8 -9.34 -7.49 -9.08
N LEU A 9 -8.38 -8.40 -8.92
CA LEU A 9 -8.46 -9.74 -9.49
C LEU A 9 -9.62 -10.53 -8.87
N LEU A 10 -9.77 -10.52 -7.55
CA LEU A 10 -10.88 -11.19 -6.88
C LEU A 10 -12.23 -10.59 -7.24
N PHE A 11 -12.30 -9.27 -7.42
CA PHE A 11 -13.49 -8.59 -7.93
C PHE A 11 -13.87 -9.11 -9.32
N TYR A 12 -12.89 -9.28 -10.21
CA TYR A 12 -13.14 -9.86 -11.53
C TYR A 12 -13.63 -11.32 -11.45
N LEU A 13 -13.04 -12.13 -10.57
CA LEU A 13 -13.43 -13.53 -10.37
C LEU A 13 -14.86 -13.68 -9.81
N ALA A 14 -15.23 -12.82 -8.85
CA ALA A 14 -16.57 -12.82 -8.25
C ALA A 14 -17.67 -12.41 -9.25
N HIS A 15 -17.35 -11.53 -10.21
CA HIS A 15 -18.28 -11.03 -11.23
C HIS A 15 -18.03 -11.63 -12.63
N SER A 16 -17.40 -12.81 -12.69
CA SER A 16 -17.12 -13.47 -13.95
C SER A 16 -18.43 -13.84 -14.67
N PRO A 17 -18.49 -13.72 -16.01
CA PRO A 17 -19.66 -14.11 -16.79
C PRO A 17 -19.97 -15.62 -16.70
N LEU A 18 -19.01 -16.43 -16.24
CA LEU A 18 -19.18 -17.87 -16.01
C LEU A 18 -19.75 -18.20 -14.62
N GLY A 19 -20.07 -17.17 -13.81
CA GLY A 19 -20.39 -17.31 -12.40
C GLY A 19 -19.19 -17.01 -11.50
N SER A 20 -19.45 -16.84 -10.21
CA SER A 20 -18.45 -16.51 -9.19
C SER A 20 -17.41 -17.63 -9.06
N ILE A 21 -16.15 -17.30 -9.36
CA ILE A 21 -15.03 -18.27 -9.40
C ILE A 21 -14.34 -18.33 -8.03
N VAL A 22 -14.18 -19.53 -7.49
CA VAL A 22 -13.28 -19.83 -6.36
C VAL A 22 -11.94 -20.36 -6.85
N LEU A 23 -10.85 -19.90 -6.21
CA LEU A 23 -9.52 -20.49 -6.37
C LEU A 23 -9.33 -21.56 -5.29
N LEU A 24 -9.18 -22.82 -5.70
CA LEU A 24 -9.03 -23.95 -4.78
C LEU A 24 -7.61 -23.99 -4.17
N ASP A 25 -6.57 -23.69 -4.97
CA ASP A 25 -5.20 -23.48 -4.47
C ASP A 25 -4.87 -21.97 -4.29
N PHE A 26 -5.42 -21.34 -3.26
CA PHE A 26 -5.14 -19.93 -2.94
C PHE A 26 -3.82 -19.79 -2.14
N GLN A 27 -2.68 -20.11 -2.74
CA GLN A 27 -1.38 -19.96 -2.09
C GLN A 27 -0.56 -18.83 -2.71
N PRO A 28 0.25 -18.07 -1.93
CA PRO A 28 1.02 -16.95 -2.47
C PRO A 28 1.87 -17.29 -3.70
N ARG A 29 2.38 -18.53 -3.80
CA ARG A 29 3.17 -19.02 -4.95
C ARG A 29 2.39 -19.07 -6.27
N GLN A 30 1.06 -19.11 -6.22
CA GLN A 30 0.19 -19.13 -7.41
C GLN A 30 -0.04 -17.74 -8.00
N PHE A 31 0.58 -16.70 -7.41
CA PHE A 31 0.44 -15.33 -7.84
C PHE A 31 1.78 -14.76 -8.28
N VAL A 32 1.79 -14.10 -9.44
CA VAL A 32 2.96 -13.42 -9.97
C VAL A 32 2.64 -11.97 -10.30
N MET A 33 3.65 -11.11 -10.19
CA MET A 33 3.55 -9.71 -10.61
C MET A 33 4.02 -9.59 -12.06
N VAL A 34 3.14 -9.14 -12.95
CA VAL A 34 3.43 -8.85 -14.36
C VAL A 34 2.97 -7.44 -14.66
N ASP A 35 3.90 -6.58 -15.08
CA ASP A 35 3.65 -5.16 -15.39
C ASP A 35 2.90 -4.42 -14.27
N GLY A 36 3.27 -4.69 -13.02
CA GLY A 36 2.68 -4.05 -11.85
C GLY A 36 1.29 -4.56 -11.47
N ASN A 37 0.78 -5.60 -12.13
CA ASN A 37 -0.48 -6.27 -11.81
C ASN A 37 -0.23 -7.69 -11.31
N LEU A 38 -0.96 -8.10 -10.28
CA LEU A 38 -0.96 -9.45 -9.77
C LEU A 38 -1.84 -10.32 -10.68
N LYS A 39 -1.30 -11.44 -11.13
CA LYS A 39 -1.97 -12.44 -11.97
C LYS A 39 -1.87 -13.82 -11.32
N VAL A 40 -2.87 -14.66 -11.55
CA VAL A 40 -2.82 -16.09 -11.18
C VAL A 40 -2.05 -16.84 -12.27
N THR A 41 -1.13 -17.71 -11.89
CA THR A 41 -0.35 -18.54 -12.82
C THR A 41 -1.02 -19.85 -13.19
N ASP A 42 -1.80 -20.40 -12.26
CA ASP A 42 -2.43 -21.70 -12.39
C ASP A 42 -3.95 -21.57 -12.17
N MET A 43 -4.72 -21.82 -13.23
CA MET A 43 -6.17 -21.76 -13.22
C MET A 43 -6.83 -23.14 -13.28
N ASP A 44 -6.05 -24.22 -13.31
CA ASP A 44 -6.60 -25.58 -13.39
C ASP A 44 -7.31 -25.96 -12.08
N ASP A 45 -6.92 -25.31 -10.97
CA ASP A 45 -7.54 -25.42 -9.66
C ASP A 45 -8.58 -24.30 -9.40
N ALA A 46 -9.41 -23.96 -10.39
CA ALA A 46 -10.50 -23.00 -10.25
C ALA A 46 -11.87 -23.64 -10.52
N SER A 47 -12.90 -23.19 -9.79
CA SER A 47 -14.28 -23.68 -9.98
C SER A 47 -15.29 -22.55 -9.91
N THR A 48 -16.39 -22.68 -10.65
CA THR A 48 -17.57 -21.80 -10.59
C THR A 48 -18.71 -22.39 -9.76
N GLU A 49 -18.54 -23.63 -9.26
CA GLU A 49 -19.59 -24.32 -8.53
C GLU A 49 -19.75 -23.75 -7.12
N GLU A 50 -20.90 -23.14 -6.84
CA GLU A 50 -21.31 -22.80 -5.48
C GLU A 50 -21.91 -24.04 -4.79
N LEU A 51 -21.67 -24.17 -3.48
CA LEU A 51 -22.15 -25.28 -2.66
C LEU A 51 -23.68 -25.37 -2.68
N SER A 52 -24.21 -26.58 -2.90
CA SER A 52 -25.66 -26.84 -2.83
C SER A 52 -26.14 -26.92 -1.39
N CYS A 53 -27.33 -26.39 -1.10
CA CYS A 53 -27.92 -26.33 0.23
C CYS A 53 -29.44 -26.51 0.19
N LYS A 54 -30.00 -26.92 1.33
CA LYS A 54 -31.45 -26.95 1.59
C LYS A 54 -31.84 -25.91 2.64
N GLU A 55 -30.98 -25.69 3.63
CA GLU A 55 -31.16 -24.68 4.68
C GLU A 55 -29.86 -23.92 4.95
N ASP A 56 -29.95 -22.81 5.68
CA ASP A 56 -28.80 -21.95 5.99
C ASP A 56 -27.67 -22.70 6.72
N ASN A 57 -28.00 -23.71 7.53
CA ASN A 57 -27.01 -24.51 8.26
C ASN A 57 -26.11 -25.34 7.33
N ASP A 58 -26.58 -25.67 6.13
CA ASP A 58 -25.75 -26.35 5.12
C ASP A 58 -24.66 -25.41 4.56
N CYS A 59 -24.83 -24.10 4.77
CA CYS A 59 -23.94 -23.07 4.26
C CYS A 59 -23.01 -22.54 5.34
N THR A 60 -22.01 -23.34 5.68
CA THR A 60 -20.92 -22.91 6.56
C THR A 60 -19.59 -22.91 5.80
N LEU A 61 -18.90 -21.77 5.84
CA LEU A 61 -17.55 -21.65 5.30
C LEU A 61 -16.53 -21.83 6.44
N ASP A 62 -15.88 -22.98 6.46
CA ASP A 62 -14.94 -23.37 7.51
C ASP A 62 -13.49 -23.09 7.14
N PHE A 63 -12.77 -22.51 8.08
CA PHE A 63 -11.33 -22.37 8.11
C PHE A 63 -10.78 -22.92 9.43
N PRO A 64 -9.48 -23.28 9.52
CA PRO A 64 -8.92 -23.91 10.72
C PRO A 64 -9.15 -23.17 12.03
N THR A 65 -9.38 -21.85 12.00
CA THR A 65 -9.54 -21.01 13.20
C THR A 65 -10.86 -20.23 13.24
N LYS A 66 -11.68 -20.29 12.19
CA LYS A 66 -12.92 -19.51 12.07
C LYS A 66 -13.92 -20.22 11.17
N SER A 67 -15.20 -20.10 11.49
CA SER A 67 -16.30 -20.55 10.66
C SER A 67 -17.25 -19.40 10.40
N PHE A 68 -17.77 -19.33 9.19
CA PHE A 68 -18.65 -18.24 8.76
C PHE A 68 -19.96 -18.81 8.23
N PRO A 69 -21.10 -18.58 8.92
CA PRO A 69 -22.40 -18.99 8.41
C PRO A 69 -22.81 -18.09 7.25
N LEU A 70 -23.46 -18.69 6.26
CA LEU A 70 -23.96 -18.06 5.04
C LEU A 70 -25.43 -18.41 4.83
N LYS A 71 -26.06 -17.70 3.89
CA LYS A 71 -27.46 -17.92 3.55
C LYS A 71 -27.58 -18.91 2.39
N CYS A 72 -28.53 -19.84 2.54
CA CYS A 72 -28.97 -20.67 1.44
C CYS A 72 -29.95 -19.86 0.57
N SER A 73 -29.61 -19.68 -0.70
CA SER A 73 -30.48 -18.99 -1.65
C SER A 73 -31.71 -19.85 -2.00
N VAL A 74 -32.74 -19.21 -2.56
CA VAL A 74 -33.94 -19.89 -3.08
C VAL A 74 -33.64 -20.91 -4.18
N ALA A 75 -32.49 -20.79 -4.84
CA ALA A 75 -32.01 -21.73 -5.85
C ALA A 75 -31.30 -22.97 -5.24
N GLY A 76 -31.27 -23.09 -3.91
CA GLY A 76 -30.60 -24.18 -3.21
C GLY A 76 -29.08 -24.09 -3.31
N LYS A 77 -28.54 -22.87 -3.31
CA LYS A 77 -27.09 -22.58 -3.40
C LYS A 77 -26.64 -21.65 -2.27
N CYS A 78 -25.48 -21.91 -1.68
CA CYS A 78 -24.87 -21.02 -0.69
C CYS A 78 -24.36 -19.76 -1.39
N GLU A 79 -25.09 -18.66 -1.24
CA GLU A 79 -24.85 -17.46 -2.04
C GLU A 79 -23.53 -16.79 -1.66
N GLY A 80 -22.65 -16.59 -2.64
CA GLY A 80 -21.37 -15.90 -2.49
C GLY A 80 -20.32 -16.65 -1.66
N ILE A 81 -20.45 -17.98 -1.51
CA ILE A 81 -19.46 -18.77 -0.75
C ILE A 81 -18.09 -18.74 -1.44
N ASN A 82 -18.04 -18.74 -2.78
CA ASN A 82 -16.81 -18.65 -3.56
C ASN A 82 -16.08 -17.30 -3.36
N GLU A 83 -16.79 -16.18 -3.47
CA GLU A 83 -16.26 -14.84 -3.22
C GLU A 83 -15.67 -14.74 -1.82
N LYS A 84 -16.44 -15.15 -0.81
CA LYS A 84 -16.04 -15.07 0.60
C LYS A 84 -14.84 -15.96 0.91
N LYS A 85 -14.75 -17.14 0.31
CA LYS A 85 -13.60 -18.03 0.45
C LYS A 85 -12.33 -17.38 -0.10
N ASN A 86 -12.40 -16.81 -1.31
CA ASN A 86 -11.28 -16.07 -1.89
C ASN A 86 -10.89 -14.86 -1.04
N LEU A 87 -11.86 -14.09 -0.56
CA LEU A 87 -11.63 -12.88 0.22
C LEU A 87 -10.96 -13.18 1.57
N PHE A 88 -11.42 -14.21 2.27
CA PHE A 88 -10.78 -14.64 3.52
C PHE A 88 -9.36 -15.17 3.29
N ASN A 89 -9.12 -15.89 2.19
CA ASN A 89 -7.79 -16.33 1.83
C ASN A 89 -6.86 -15.15 1.50
N ALA A 90 -7.35 -14.11 0.81
CA ALA A 90 -6.60 -12.88 0.59
C ALA A 90 -6.24 -12.19 1.93
N TYR A 91 -7.18 -12.13 2.87
CA TYR A 91 -6.92 -11.66 4.22
C TYR A 91 -5.78 -12.45 4.88
N ARG A 92 -5.94 -13.78 4.95
CA ARG A 92 -5.04 -14.69 5.66
C ARG A 92 -3.63 -14.72 5.09
N TYR A 93 -3.49 -14.74 3.76
CA TYR A 93 -2.20 -14.95 3.09
C TYR A 93 -1.51 -13.66 2.66
N PHE A 94 -2.24 -12.56 2.49
CA PHE A 94 -1.65 -11.30 2.00
C PHE A 94 -1.86 -10.15 2.97
N PHE A 95 -3.11 -9.86 3.38
CA PHE A 95 -3.38 -8.58 4.05
C PHE A 95 -2.75 -8.50 5.43
N THR A 96 -2.78 -9.59 6.21
CA THR A 96 -2.13 -9.70 7.52
C THR A 96 -0.64 -9.42 7.48
N TYR A 97 0.04 -9.74 6.37
CA TYR A 97 1.48 -9.57 6.23
C TYR A 97 1.90 -8.29 5.50
N LEU A 98 1.02 -7.72 4.67
CA LEU A 98 1.39 -6.60 3.80
C LEU A 98 0.82 -5.25 4.25
N LEU A 99 -0.34 -5.21 4.93
CA LEU A 99 -0.98 -3.95 5.33
C LEU A 99 -0.42 -3.33 6.63
N PRO A 100 -0.09 -4.10 7.69
CA PRO A 100 0.35 -3.51 8.97
C PRO A 100 1.70 -2.80 8.86
N HIS A 101 2.54 -3.22 7.91
CA HIS A 101 3.89 -2.72 7.74
C HIS A 101 3.90 -1.59 6.71
N SER A 102 4.63 -0.51 7.00
CA SER A 102 4.93 0.58 6.04
C SER A 102 3.82 1.60 5.74
N ALA A 103 2.67 1.53 6.41
CA ALA A 103 1.61 2.51 6.22
C ALA A 103 1.88 3.85 6.94
N PRO A 104 1.66 5.01 6.28
CA PRO A 104 1.65 6.31 6.96
C PRO A 104 0.71 6.30 8.16
N PRO A 105 1.11 6.85 9.34
CA PRO A 105 0.32 6.76 10.56
C PRO A 105 -1.15 7.17 10.41
N ALA A 106 -1.43 8.21 9.62
CA ALA A 106 -2.79 8.71 9.38
C ALA A 106 -3.69 7.75 8.60
N LEU A 107 -3.13 6.81 7.83
CA LEU A 107 -3.88 5.82 7.05
C LEU A 107 -4.02 4.47 7.80
N ARG A 108 -3.28 4.26 8.89
CA ARG A 108 -3.32 3.01 9.66
C ARG A 108 -4.73 2.63 10.14
N PRO A 109 -5.58 3.55 10.64
CA PRO A 109 -6.94 3.18 11.06
C PRO A 109 -7.78 2.60 9.91
N LEU A 110 -7.68 3.19 8.71
CA LEU A 110 -8.41 2.71 7.53
C LEU A 110 -7.92 1.32 7.08
N LEU A 111 -6.60 1.11 7.11
CA LEU A 111 -6.03 -0.19 6.77
C LEU A 111 -6.37 -1.27 7.81
N SER A 112 -6.41 -0.90 9.09
CA SER A 112 -6.84 -1.79 10.16
C SER A 112 -8.32 -2.16 10.03
N ASP A 113 -9.17 -1.20 9.63
CA ASP A 113 -10.59 -1.47 9.38
C ASP A 113 -10.77 -2.45 8.23
N ILE A 114 -10.06 -2.24 7.10
CA ILE A 114 -10.04 -3.19 5.98
C ILE A 114 -9.58 -4.58 6.44
N LEU A 115 -8.49 -4.66 7.21
CA LEU A 115 -7.95 -5.91 7.70
C LEU A 115 -8.98 -6.66 8.57
N ASN A 116 -9.61 -5.97 9.51
CA ASN A 116 -10.60 -6.57 10.40
C ASN A 116 -11.89 -6.94 9.66
N ALA A 117 -12.40 -6.05 8.80
CA ALA A 117 -13.62 -6.30 8.05
C ALA A 117 -13.50 -7.48 7.07
N THR A 118 -12.32 -7.64 6.44
CA THR A 118 -12.04 -8.81 5.58
C THR A 118 -11.78 -10.08 6.39
N GLY A 119 -11.07 -9.97 7.51
CA GLY A 119 -10.81 -11.11 8.42
C GLY A 119 -12.02 -11.62 9.18
N ASP A 120 -13.07 -10.82 9.31
CA ASP A 120 -14.37 -11.21 9.87
C ASP A 120 -15.44 -11.40 8.78
N LEU A 121 -15.07 -11.32 7.49
CA LEU A 121 -15.97 -11.39 6.34
C LEU A 121 -17.21 -10.50 6.43
N ARG A 122 -17.07 -9.34 7.10
CA ARG A 122 -18.08 -8.28 7.18
C ARG A 122 -18.19 -7.51 5.87
N TYR A 123 -17.10 -7.46 5.10
CA TYR A 123 -17.09 -6.90 3.75
C TYR A 123 -17.26 -8.01 2.71
N GLY A 124 -17.99 -7.69 1.64
CA GLY A 124 -17.85 -8.37 0.36
C GLY A 124 -16.72 -7.77 -0.46
N ILE A 125 -16.56 -8.27 -1.68
CA ILE A 125 -15.50 -7.86 -2.59
C ILE A 125 -15.69 -6.41 -3.07
N ASN A 126 -16.95 -5.97 -3.20
CA ASN A 126 -17.31 -4.62 -3.60
C ASN A 126 -16.89 -3.59 -2.56
N GLU A 127 -17.24 -3.82 -1.29
CA GLU A 127 -16.86 -2.96 -0.16
C GLU A 127 -15.35 -2.95 0.02
N THR A 128 -14.72 -4.12 -0.10
CA THR A 128 -13.26 -4.26 0.00
C THR A 128 -12.55 -3.45 -1.07
N LEU A 129 -12.97 -3.55 -2.34
CA LEU A 129 -12.39 -2.80 -3.44
C LEU A 129 -12.53 -1.28 -3.22
N ARG A 130 -13.74 -0.81 -2.88
CA ARG A 130 -13.99 0.61 -2.59
C ARG A 130 -13.12 1.12 -1.44
N ALA A 131 -12.95 0.32 -0.39
CA ALA A 131 -12.12 0.71 0.75
C ALA A 131 -10.64 0.85 0.36
N PHE A 132 -10.10 -0.09 -0.41
CA PHE A 132 -8.73 0.02 -0.94
C PHE A 132 -8.55 1.19 -1.91
N GLU A 133 -9.53 1.46 -2.78
CA GLU A 133 -9.51 2.60 -3.69
C GLU A 133 -9.54 3.93 -2.94
N LYS A 134 -10.33 4.02 -1.86
CA LYS A 134 -10.34 5.18 -0.96
C LYS A 134 -8.96 5.41 -0.33
N VAL A 135 -8.31 4.35 0.18
CA VAL A 135 -6.94 4.47 0.73
C VAL A 135 -5.97 4.94 -0.34
N LEU A 136 -6.03 4.36 -1.55
CA LEU A 136 -5.18 4.79 -2.67
C LEU A 136 -5.42 6.27 -3.02
N HIS A 137 -6.67 6.70 -3.10
CA HIS A 137 -7.02 8.08 -3.40
C HIS A 137 -6.43 9.03 -2.37
N LEU A 138 -6.62 8.76 -1.07
CA LEU A 138 -6.06 9.57 0.01
C LEU A 138 -4.53 9.63 -0.09
N TYR A 139 -3.88 8.48 -0.27
CA TYR A 139 -2.43 8.39 -0.37
C TYR A 139 -1.86 9.17 -1.57
N LYS A 140 -2.49 9.06 -2.74
CA LYS A 140 -2.08 9.78 -3.97
C LYS A 140 -2.28 11.29 -3.84
N SER A 141 -3.45 11.69 -3.37
CA SER A 141 -3.86 13.10 -3.26
C SER A 141 -3.21 13.85 -2.11
N GLY A 142 -2.60 13.16 -1.15
CA GLY A 142 -2.01 13.78 0.02
C GLY A 142 -3.04 14.27 1.05
N LEU A 143 -4.33 14.01 0.85
CA LEU A 143 -5.40 14.47 1.75
C LEU A 143 -5.24 13.94 3.19
N TYR A 144 -4.52 12.82 3.39
CA TYR A 144 -4.19 12.30 4.73
C TYR A 144 -3.21 13.18 5.52
N LEU A 145 -2.59 14.17 4.88
CA LEU A 145 -1.64 15.11 5.48
C LEU A 145 -2.30 16.40 5.97
N GLN A 146 -3.61 16.59 5.73
CA GLN A 146 -4.33 17.77 6.20
C GLN A 146 -4.18 17.94 7.72
N LYS A 147 -4.01 19.19 8.17
CA LYS A 147 -3.80 19.60 9.57
C LYS A 147 -2.40 19.37 10.15
N ARG A 148 -1.38 19.12 9.33
CA ARG A 148 0.02 19.10 9.79
C ARG A 148 0.62 20.50 9.87
N PRO A 149 1.54 20.75 10.82
CA PRO A 149 2.29 22.00 10.86
C PRO A 149 3.12 22.17 9.58
N LEU A 150 3.22 23.41 9.11
CA LEU A 150 4.12 23.78 8.01
C LEU A 150 5.55 23.84 8.55
N LEU A 151 6.31 22.79 8.29
CA LEU A 151 7.71 22.58 8.67
C LEU A 151 8.68 23.00 7.56
N LEU A 152 8.22 23.11 6.30
CA LEU A 152 9.09 23.54 5.20
C LEU A 152 9.67 24.95 5.42
N LYS A 153 9.01 25.80 6.21
CA LYS A 153 9.52 27.13 6.60
C LYS A 153 10.87 27.08 7.34
N ASP A 154 11.15 25.96 8.02
CA ASP A 154 12.39 25.74 8.78
C ASP A 154 13.54 25.25 7.88
N TYR A 155 13.33 25.25 6.55
CA TYR A 155 14.31 24.85 5.55
C TYR A 155 14.70 26.02 4.65
N ILE A 156 15.94 25.97 4.16
CA ILE A 156 16.49 26.83 3.10
C ILE A 156 16.42 26.05 1.79
N SER A 157 15.85 26.65 0.75
CA SER A 157 15.81 26.05 -0.59
C SER A 157 16.98 26.58 -1.44
N LEU A 158 17.93 25.71 -1.77
CA LEU A 158 19.01 26.00 -2.72
C LEU A 158 18.65 25.44 -4.09
N LYS A 159 18.38 26.33 -5.05
CA LYS A 159 18.08 25.97 -6.44
C LYS A 159 19.36 25.88 -7.25
N GLY A 160 19.37 25.02 -8.27
CA GLY A 160 20.51 24.91 -9.18
C GLY A 160 21.62 23.99 -8.67
N PHE A 161 21.35 23.23 -7.61
CA PHE A 161 22.30 22.30 -7.00
C PHE A 161 21.62 20.97 -6.74
N ARG A 162 22.42 19.90 -6.81
CA ARG A 162 22.11 18.59 -6.25
C ARG A 162 23.27 18.15 -5.37
N THR A 163 23.03 17.18 -4.52
CA THR A 163 24.07 16.52 -3.75
C THR A 163 24.69 15.39 -4.56
N VAL A 164 25.96 15.10 -4.33
CA VAL A 164 26.61 13.90 -4.89
C VAL A 164 25.87 12.65 -4.40
N GLU A 165 25.62 11.71 -5.31
CA GLU A 165 25.07 10.40 -4.96
C GLU A 165 26.18 9.55 -4.31
N GLY A 166 25.99 9.20 -3.04
CA GLY A 166 26.92 8.39 -2.27
C GLY A 166 26.18 7.55 -1.22
N GLU A 167 26.91 6.72 -0.48
CA GLU A 167 26.32 6.05 0.68
C GLU A 167 25.99 7.07 1.76
N ASP A 168 24.73 7.08 2.21
CA ASP A 168 24.27 7.90 3.33
C ASP A 168 23.55 7.03 4.37
N TYR A 169 22.99 7.63 5.42
CA TYR A 169 22.26 6.90 6.43
C TYR A 169 21.06 6.17 5.82
N LYS A 170 20.88 4.93 6.27
CA LYS A 170 19.77 4.08 5.84
C LYS A 170 18.54 4.37 6.70
N CYS A 171 17.38 4.33 6.08
CA CYS A 171 16.10 4.40 6.78
C CYS A 171 15.21 3.23 6.33
N TRP A 172 14.23 2.89 7.16
CA TRP A 172 13.31 1.79 6.87
C TRP A 172 11.85 2.26 6.93
N PRO A 173 11.01 1.90 5.95
CA PRO A 173 11.36 1.25 4.67
C PRO A 173 12.07 2.23 3.71
N SER A 174 12.89 1.78 2.75
CA SER A 174 13.53 2.64 1.72
C SER A 174 13.46 2.01 0.33
N TYR A 175 13.38 2.84 -0.71
CA TYR A 175 13.46 2.44 -2.12
C TYR A 175 14.91 2.26 -2.62
N SER A 176 15.90 2.59 -1.79
CA SER A 176 17.32 2.41 -2.10
C SER A 176 18.02 1.66 -0.97
N HIS A 177 18.97 0.79 -1.34
CA HIS A 177 19.85 0.09 -0.40
C HIS A 177 21.06 0.93 0.04
N LEU A 178 21.36 2.01 -0.71
CA LEU A 178 22.54 2.87 -0.51
C LEU A 178 22.25 4.08 0.39
N GLY A 179 20.99 4.41 0.62
CA GLY A 179 20.61 5.56 1.45
C GLY A 179 19.11 5.64 1.72
N CYS A 180 18.67 6.72 2.36
CA CYS A 180 17.26 6.94 2.67
C CYS A 180 16.51 7.57 1.48
N LEU A 181 15.77 6.74 0.73
CA LEU A 181 14.96 7.15 -0.41
C LEU A 181 13.49 6.80 -0.16
N LEU A 182 12.64 7.81 0.03
CA LEU A 182 11.24 7.62 0.43
C LEU A 182 10.26 8.25 -0.55
N SER A 183 9.08 7.66 -0.66
CA SER A 183 7.99 8.25 -1.43
C SER A 183 7.30 9.36 -0.64
N ILE A 184 7.17 10.52 -1.27
CA ILE A 184 6.56 11.72 -0.71
C ILE A 184 5.47 12.26 -1.63
N HIS A 185 4.55 13.04 -1.07
CA HIS A 185 3.51 13.75 -1.81
C HIS A 185 3.97 15.16 -2.17
N SER A 186 4.70 15.83 -1.27
CA SER A 186 5.18 17.20 -1.45
C SER A 186 6.45 17.48 -0.65
N ALA A 187 7.09 18.63 -0.91
CA ALA A 187 8.23 19.12 -0.12
C ALA A 187 7.88 19.29 1.37
N GLU A 188 6.64 19.65 1.67
CA GLU A 188 6.14 19.77 3.04
C GLU A 188 6.14 18.42 3.76
N GLU A 189 5.71 17.35 3.08
CA GLU A 189 5.79 16.01 3.65
C GLU A 189 7.24 15.56 3.84
N ALA A 190 8.12 15.88 2.88
CA ALA A 190 9.55 15.58 3.01
C ALA A 190 10.16 16.31 4.22
N ALA A 191 9.85 17.59 4.42
CA ALA A 191 10.29 18.33 5.61
C ALA A 191 9.81 17.66 6.92
N ALA A 192 8.56 17.20 6.96
CA ALA A 192 8.04 16.47 8.11
C ALA A 192 8.76 15.14 8.37
N ILE A 193 9.05 14.38 7.31
CA ILE A 193 9.81 13.12 7.41
C ILE A 193 11.24 13.39 7.89
N CYS A 194 11.92 14.37 7.29
CA CYS A 194 13.27 14.73 7.67
C CYS A 194 13.34 15.25 9.12
N ASN A 195 12.34 15.99 9.60
CA ASN A 195 12.26 16.40 11.01
C ASN A 195 12.04 15.22 11.96
N SER A 196 11.36 14.16 11.52
CA SER A 196 11.17 12.95 12.34
C SER A 196 12.41 12.06 12.46
N GLN A 197 13.46 12.33 11.66
CA GLN A 197 14.68 11.53 11.61
C GLN A 197 15.86 12.32 12.19
N LEU A 198 16.50 11.78 13.21
CA LEU A 198 17.61 12.43 13.92
C LEU A 198 18.80 12.76 13.01
N ARG A 199 19.10 11.88 12.04
CA ARG A 199 20.26 12.03 11.15
C ARG A 199 19.98 12.90 9.93
N CYS A 200 18.73 13.26 9.65
CA CYS A 200 18.40 14.03 8.44
C CYS A 200 18.75 15.51 8.64
N GLN A 201 19.53 16.08 7.73
CA GLN A 201 19.87 17.50 7.68
C GLN A 201 19.39 18.18 6.40
N SER A 202 19.25 17.41 5.32
CA SER A 202 18.79 17.90 4.02
C SER A 202 17.99 16.85 3.28
N PHE A 203 17.25 17.27 2.26
CA PHE A 203 16.61 16.38 1.31
C PHE A 203 16.50 16.98 -0.10
N ILE A 204 16.40 16.11 -1.09
CA ILE A 204 16.18 16.46 -2.50
C ILE A 204 14.98 15.68 -3.02
N ILE A 205 14.10 16.34 -3.77
CA ILE A 205 13.03 15.68 -4.51
C ILE A 205 13.57 15.27 -5.89
N THR A 206 13.62 13.97 -6.14
CA THR A 206 14.11 13.39 -7.39
C THR A 206 13.05 13.43 -8.49
N GLN A 207 13.46 13.20 -9.73
CA GLN A 207 12.53 13.05 -10.86
C GLN A 207 11.84 11.68 -10.91
N HIS A 208 12.32 10.70 -10.14
CA HIS A 208 11.74 9.36 -10.09
C HIS A 208 10.41 9.35 -9.36
N ARG A 209 9.48 8.53 -9.86
CA ARG A 209 8.13 8.39 -9.31
C ARG A 209 7.81 6.94 -9.02
N THR A 210 7.02 6.75 -7.96
CA THR A 210 6.42 5.43 -7.64
C THR A 210 5.31 5.08 -8.62
N TRP A 211 4.81 3.85 -8.57
CA TRP A 211 3.61 3.40 -9.31
C TRP A 211 2.35 4.25 -9.04
N THR A 212 2.32 4.99 -7.92
CA THR A 212 1.23 5.92 -7.59
C THR A 212 1.41 7.31 -8.20
N GLY A 213 2.52 7.56 -8.90
CA GLY A 213 2.89 8.88 -9.41
C GLY A 213 3.55 9.80 -8.37
N ARG A 214 3.62 9.38 -7.10
CA ARG A 214 4.28 10.13 -6.02
C ARG A 214 5.79 10.21 -6.26
N PRO A 215 6.42 11.39 -6.17
CA PRO A 215 7.87 11.53 -6.30
C PRO A 215 8.62 10.79 -5.20
N LEU A 216 9.87 10.47 -5.47
CA LEU A 216 10.83 9.98 -4.48
C LEU A 216 11.69 11.15 -3.99
N ALA A 217 11.92 11.23 -2.68
CA ALA A 217 12.86 12.14 -2.07
C ALA A 217 14.02 11.38 -1.42
N SER A 218 15.24 11.85 -1.67
CA SER A 218 16.46 11.39 -1.00
C SER A 218 16.69 12.25 0.23
N PHE A 219 16.95 11.63 1.37
CA PHE A 219 17.20 12.27 2.66
C PHE A 219 18.62 12.00 3.11
N GLN A 220 19.27 13.04 3.63
CA GLN A 220 20.72 13.03 3.78
C GLN A 220 21.18 13.60 5.11
N SER A 221 22.33 13.11 5.57
CA SER A 221 22.95 13.56 6.83
C SER A 221 23.92 14.72 6.65
N SER A 222 24.38 14.96 5.43
CA SER A 222 25.26 16.06 5.05
C SER A 222 24.71 16.78 3.81
N TRP A 223 25.10 18.04 3.64
CA TRP A 223 24.84 18.85 2.45
C TRP A 223 26.12 19.44 1.86
N THR A 224 27.31 19.00 2.29
CA THR A 224 28.61 19.61 1.95
C THR A 224 29.02 19.39 0.48
N ASP A 225 28.60 18.29 -0.14
CA ASP A 225 29.01 17.93 -1.51
C ASP A 225 27.94 18.32 -2.53
N LEU A 226 27.75 19.63 -2.71
CA LEU A 226 26.84 20.19 -3.71
C LEU A 226 27.52 20.33 -5.08
N ILE A 227 26.86 19.82 -6.11
CA ILE A 227 27.27 19.99 -7.51
C ILE A 227 26.16 20.70 -8.30
N PRO A 228 26.51 21.53 -9.30
CA PRO A 228 25.53 22.25 -10.09
C PRO A 228 24.55 21.33 -10.82
N ASP A 229 23.25 21.63 -10.72
CA ASP A 229 22.15 21.02 -11.48
C ASP A 229 20.99 22.01 -11.57
N THR A 230 20.78 22.58 -12.76
CA THR A 230 19.79 23.64 -13.01
C THR A 230 18.35 23.23 -12.72
N ASN A 231 18.07 21.92 -12.70
CA ASN A 231 16.71 21.39 -12.52
C ASN A 231 16.44 20.90 -11.09
N ALA A 232 17.45 20.92 -10.22
CA ALA A 232 17.36 20.41 -8.87
C ALA A 232 17.19 21.52 -7.81
N VAL A 233 16.57 21.13 -6.70
CA VAL A 233 16.42 21.97 -5.51
C VAL A 233 16.75 21.12 -4.29
N VAL A 234 17.70 21.59 -3.48
CA VAL A 234 18.08 21.01 -2.20
C VAL A 234 17.40 21.79 -1.08
N TYR A 235 16.79 21.08 -0.15
CA TYR A 235 16.19 21.66 1.05
C TYR A 235 17.07 21.34 2.25
N ILE A 236 17.61 22.36 2.93
CA ILE A 236 18.54 22.22 4.05
C ILE A 236 17.88 22.75 5.32
N LYS A 237 17.94 22.01 6.43
CA LYS A 237 17.46 22.49 7.73
C LYS A 237 18.20 23.78 8.13
N ARG A 238 17.46 24.81 8.54
CA ARG A 238 18.07 26.07 9.04
C ARG A 238 19.01 25.84 10.23
N SER A 239 18.67 24.90 11.12
CA SER A 239 19.53 24.52 12.25
C SER A 239 20.87 23.90 11.82
N ALA A 240 20.92 23.26 10.65
CA ALA A 240 22.16 22.72 10.09
C ALA A 240 23.05 23.83 9.53
N SER A 241 22.44 24.84 8.87
CA SER A 241 23.16 25.99 8.32
C SER A 241 23.69 26.97 9.38
N SER A 242 23.14 26.99 10.59
CA SER A 242 23.63 27.88 11.65
C SER A 242 24.94 27.41 12.31
N GLY A 243 25.34 26.15 12.10
CA GLY A 243 26.61 25.60 12.59
C GLY A 243 27.81 25.88 11.68
N GLU A 244 27.56 26.10 10.38
CA GLU A 244 28.56 26.45 9.39
C GLU A 244 28.20 27.83 8.83
N ARG A 245 28.83 28.89 9.36
CA ARG A 245 28.76 30.21 8.73
C ARG A 245 29.27 30.08 7.29
N LEU A 246 28.37 30.30 6.33
CA LEU A 246 28.71 30.66 4.95
C LEU A 246 29.68 31.85 4.92
#